data_AF-A0A8J7Y2W6-F1
#
_entry.id   AF-A0A8J7Y2W6-F1
#
_cell.length_a   1.000
_cell.length_b   1.000
_cell.length_c   1.000
_cell.angle_alpha   90.00
_cell.angle_beta   90.00
_cell.angle_gamma   90.00
#
_symmetry.space_group_name_H-M   'P 1'
#
loop_
_entity.id
_entity.type
_entity.pdbx_description
1 polymer ?
#
loop_
_entity_poly.entity_id
_entity_poly.type
_entity_poly.pdbx_seq_one_letter_code
_entity_poly.pdbx_strand_id
1 'polypeptide(L)'
;MNKYVLICHCLLDPLTRTRGTKRISRDIIGVLIENDISLIQLPCPELMYGFSRPPRDKEDYDTPEYRDYCRYLAEDVVTTLRKYHDFTAVGLV
;
A
#
# COMPACT_ATOMS: atom_id res chain seq x y z
N MET A 1 10.12 18.04 -8.93
CA MET A 1 9.44 16.76 -8.65
C MET A 1 10.30 15.55 -8.99
N ASN A 2 11.29 15.20 -8.14
CA ASN A 2 12.17 14.03 -8.31
C ASN A 2 12.06 13.02 -7.15
N LYS A 3 11.11 13.21 -6.23
CA LYS A 3 10.95 12.40 -5.02
C LYS A 3 9.61 11.69 -5.04
N TYR A 4 9.58 10.47 -4.54
CA TYR A 4 8.34 9.75 -4.33
C TYR A 4 8.33 8.98 -3.02
N VAL A 5 7.13 8.71 -2.51
CA VAL A 5 6.87 7.85 -1.37
C VAL A 5 6.04 6.64 -1.81
N LEU A 6 6.31 5.48 -1.24
CA LEU A 6 5.41 4.34 -1.34
C LEU A 6 4.40 4.41 -0.19
N ILE A 7 3.11 4.21 -0.47
CA ILE A 7 2.08 4.32 0.56
C ILE A 7 1.14 3.12 0.58
N CYS A 8 0.85 2.60 1.76
CA CYS A 8 -0.08 1.49 1.96
C CYS A 8 -1.52 1.89 1.56
N HIS A 9 -2.23 1.01 0.85
CA HIS A 9 -3.61 1.28 0.37
C HIS A 9 -4.54 1.78 1.48
N CYS A 10 -4.50 1.14 2.65
CA CYS A 10 -5.42 1.39 3.76
C CYS A 10 -5.24 2.76 4.44
N LEU A 11 -4.14 3.46 4.19
CA LEU A 11 -3.95 4.85 4.63
C LEU A 11 -4.74 5.83 3.76
N LEU A 12 -4.87 5.54 2.47
CA LEU A 12 -5.64 6.37 1.54
C LEU A 12 -7.10 5.92 1.43
N ASP A 13 -7.38 4.64 1.61
CA ASP A 13 -8.73 4.09 1.63
C ASP A 13 -9.02 3.27 2.89
N PRO A 14 -9.32 3.94 4.02
CA PRO A 14 -9.57 3.26 5.28
C PRO A 14 -10.83 2.38 5.28
N LEU A 15 -11.70 2.47 4.28
CA LEU A 15 -12.89 1.61 4.16
C LEU A 15 -12.52 0.15 3.89
N THR A 16 -11.32 -0.10 3.38
CA THR A 16 -10.78 -1.44 3.11
C THR A 16 -10.27 -2.15 4.36
N ARG A 17 -10.22 -1.45 5.50
CA ARG A 17 -9.83 -2.04 6.78
C ARG A 17 -10.98 -2.88 7.31
N THR A 18 -10.68 -4.06 7.83
CA THR A 18 -11.68 -4.99 8.36
C THR A 18 -12.60 -4.42 9.44
N ARG A 19 -12.07 -3.54 10.30
CA ARG A 19 -12.85 -2.90 11.38
C ARG A 19 -13.49 -1.57 10.95
N GLY A 20 -13.37 -1.18 9.67
CA GLY A 20 -13.74 0.13 9.17
C GLY A 20 -12.93 1.27 9.81
N THR A 21 -13.23 2.51 9.43
CA THR A 21 -12.75 3.71 10.12
C THR A 21 -13.95 4.52 10.64
N LYS A 22 -13.79 5.20 11.78
CA LYS A 22 -14.77 6.19 12.27
C LYS A 22 -14.73 7.50 11.48
N ARG A 23 -13.59 7.81 10.85
CA ARG A 23 -13.38 9.02 10.02
C ARG A 23 -12.37 8.72 8.93
N ILE A 24 -12.70 9.06 7.69
CA ILE A 24 -11.76 9.03 6.57
C ILE A 24 -10.94 10.33 6.66
N SER A 25 -9.63 10.20 6.85
CA SER A 25 -8.66 11.30 6.68
C SER A 25 -7.64 10.86 5.65
N ARG A 26 -7.19 11.83 4.85
CA ARG A 26 -6.11 11.68 3.85
C ARG A 26 -5.12 12.82 3.98
N ASP A 27 -4.92 13.33 5.21
CA ASP A 27 -4.12 14.53 5.47
C ASP A 27 -2.68 14.38 4.95
N ILE A 28 -2.17 13.15 4.90
CA ILE A 28 -0.89 12.80 4.28
C ILE A 28 -0.78 13.29 2.83
N ILE A 29 -1.87 13.28 2.05
CA ILE A 29 -1.86 13.78 0.66
C ILE A 29 -1.52 15.27 0.64
N GLY A 30 -2.08 16.06 1.56
CA GLY A 30 -1.78 17.50 1.66
C GLY A 30 -0.31 17.75 1.93
N VAL A 31 0.26 17.03 2.92
CA VAL A 31 1.69 17.12 3.26
C VAL A 31 2.57 16.76 2.06
N LEU A 32 2.23 15.72 1.30
CA LEU A 32 3.02 15.31 0.13
C LEU A 32 2.97 16.35 -0.99
N ILE A 33 1.79 16.94 -1.24
CA ILE A 33 1.62 18.03 -2.22
C ILE A 33 2.44 19.26 -1.81
N GLU A 34 2.34 19.69 -0.55
CA GLU A 34 3.08 20.85 -0.02
C GLU A 34 4.60 20.70 -0.16
N ASN A 35 5.10 19.46 -0.18
CA ASN A 35 6.53 19.15 -0.26
C ASN A 35 7.00 18.72 -1.67
N ASP A 36 6.16 18.81 -2.71
CA ASP A 36 6.46 18.35 -4.08
C ASP A 36 6.92 16.87 -4.13
N ILE A 37 6.30 16.02 -3.31
CA ILE A 37 6.58 14.58 -3.23
C ILE A 37 5.46 13.81 -3.94
N SER A 38 5.83 13.03 -4.96
CA SER A 38 4.90 12.12 -5.62
C SER A 38 4.57 10.92 -4.72
N LEU A 39 3.44 10.25 -4.95
CA LEU A 39 3.06 9.06 -4.21
C LEU A 39 2.77 7.89 -5.15
N ILE A 40 3.18 6.69 -4.74
CA ILE A 40 2.87 5.43 -5.39
C ILE A 40 2.13 4.57 -4.38
N GLN A 41 0.85 4.30 -4.65
CA GLN A 41 0.04 3.47 -3.77
C GLN A 41 0.37 1.99 -3.99
N LEU A 42 0.70 1.29 -2.91
CA LEU A 42 0.94 -0.15 -2.92
C LEU A 42 -0.40 -0.90 -2.85
N PRO A 43 -0.54 -2.04 -3.56
CA PRO A 43 -1.71 -2.90 -3.40
C PRO A 43 -1.78 -3.42 -1.96
N CYS A 44 -2.99 -3.51 -1.41
CA CYS A 44 -3.20 -4.19 -0.13
C CYS A 44 -3.38 -5.69 -0.40
N PRO A 45 -2.42 -6.55 0.00
CA PRO A 45 -2.52 -7.99 -0.28
C PRO A 45 -3.76 -8.59 0.36
N GLU A 46 -4.15 -8.10 1.53
CA GLU A 46 -5.30 -8.61 2.24
C GLU A 46 -6.65 -8.26 1.57
N LEU A 47 -6.77 -7.03 1.08
CA LEU A 47 -7.96 -6.56 0.34
C LEU A 47 -8.12 -7.33 -0.97
N MET A 48 -7.01 -7.51 -1.69
CA MET A 48 -6.99 -8.15 -2.98
C MET A 48 -7.19 -9.66 -2.87
N TYR A 49 -6.77 -10.25 -1.74
CA TYR A 49 -7.03 -11.65 -1.41
C TYR A 49 -8.48 -11.90 -0.95
N GLY A 50 -9.15 -10.90 -0.36
CA GLY A 50 -10.57 -10.98 -0.03
C GLY A 50 -11.14 -9.70 0.58
N PHE A 51 -12.11 -9.08 -0.10
CA PHE A 51 -12.69 -7.79 0.31
C PHE A 51 -13.42 -7.84 1.66
N SER A 52 -14.34 -8.80 1.84
CA SER A 52 -15.04 -9.03 3.10
C SER A 52 -14.37 -10.19 3.82
N ARG A 53 -13.51 -9.87 4.79
CA ARG A 53 -12.74 -10.84 5.56
C ARG A 53 -12.88 -10.57 7.06
N PRO A 54 -12.88 -11.60 7.92
CA PRO A 54 -12.76 -11.40 9.36
C PRO A 54 -11.37 -10.83 9.71
N PRO A 55 -11.20 -10.19 10.88
CA PRO A 55 -9.87 -9.85 11.37
C PRO A 55 -9.05 -11.13 11.48
N ARG A 56 -7.79 -11.05 11.06
CA ARG A 56 -6.86 -12.18 11.05
C ARG A 56 -5.51 -11.70 11.55
N ASP A 57 -4.83 -12.57 12.27
CA ASP A 57 -3.46 -12.35 12.74
C ASP A 57 -2.46 -12.81 11.67
N LYS A 58 -1.16 -12.59 11.92
CA LYS A 58 -0.11 -12.95 10.96
C LYS A 58 -0.10 -14.44 10.68
N GLU A 59 -0.32 -15.24 11.72
CA GLU A 59 -0.33 -16.70 11.69
C GLU A 59 -1.44 -17.24 10.79
N ASP A 60 -2.60 -16.56 10.75
CA ASP A 60 -3.71 -16.94 9.86
C ASP A 60 -3.40 -16.71 8.38
N TYR A 61 -2.43 -15.84 8.09
CA TYR A 61 -1.93 -15.54 6.74
C TYR A 61 -0.62 -16.26 6.43
N ASP A 62 -0.04 -17.01 7.37
CA ASP A 62 1.20 -17.74 7.16
C ASP A 62 0.96 -19.06 6.41
N THR A 63 0.38 -18.94 5.22
CA THR A 63 0.13 -20.05 4.31
C THR A 63 0.99 -19.91 3.05
N PRO A 64 1.45 -21.04 2.45
CA PRO A 64 2.19 -20.98 1.19
C PRO A 64 1.44 -20.21 0.10
N GLU A 65 0.13 -20.44 -0.01
CA GLU A 65 -0.75 -19.77 -0.98
C GLU A 65 -0.76 -18.24 -0.81
N TYR A 66 -0.96 -17.74 0.42
CA TYR A 66 -1.00 -16.31 0.66
C TYR A 66 0.39 -15.65 0.49
N ARG A 67 1.46 -16.36 0.84
CA ARG A 67 2.84 -15.89 0.60
C ARG A 67 3.14 -15.79 -0.89
N ASP A 68 2.72 -16.77 -1.68
CA ASP A 68 2.88 -16.74 -3.14
C ASP A 68 2.06 -15.60 -3.76
N TYR A 69 0.85 -15.37 -3.26
CA TYR A 69 0.04 -14.22 -3.66
C TYR A 69 0.69 -12.87 -3.34
N CYS A 70 1.24 -12.71 -2.14
CA CYS A 70 2.00 -11.53 -1.75
C CYS A 70 3.22 -11.32 -2.65
N ARG A 71 3.92 -12.41 -3.03
CA ARG A 71 5.09 -12.36 -3.91
C ARG A 71 4.69 -11.87 -5.31
N TYR A 72 3.61 -12.40 -5.86
CA TYR A 72 3.06 -11.96 -7.15
C TYR A 72 2.78 -10.44 -7.15
N LEU A 73 2.10 -9.93 -6.13
CA LEU A 73 1.83 -8.48 -6.02
C LEU A 73 3.11 -7.65 -5.87
N ALA A 74 4.09 -8.15 -5.11
CA ALA A 74 5.36 -7.47 -4.92
C ALA A 74 6.20 -7.43 -6.22
N GLU A 75 6.15 -8.48 -7.04
CA GLU A 75 6.81 -8.52 -8.34
C GLU A 75 6.26 -7.46 -9.30
N ASP A 76 4.94 -7.25 -9.31
CA ASP A 76 4.29 -6.17 -10.08
C ASP A 76 4.72 -4.77 -9.60
N VAL A 77 4.80 -4.58 -8.28
CA VAL A 77 5.30 -3.32 -7.69
C VAL A 77 6.75 -3.09 -8.09
N VAL A 78 7.63 -4.08 -7.95
CA VAL A 78 9.05 -3.96 -8.32
C VAL A 78 9.20 -3.66 -9.80
N THR A 79 8.42 -4.32 -10.66
CA THR A 79 8.40 -4.07 -12.10
C THR A 79 8.01 -2.63 -12.42
N THR A 80 7.04 -2.08 -11.68
CA THR A 80 6.66 -0.67 -11.79
C THR A 80 7.79 0.24 -11.31
N LEU A 81 8.37 -0.02 -10.13
CA LEU A 81 9.42 0.82 -9.53
C LEU A 81 10.72 0.86 -10.35
N ARG A 82 11.03 -0.17 -11.14
CA ARG A 82 12.15 -0.13 -12.10
C ARG A 82 12.02 1.02 -13.11
N LYS A 83 10.80 1.44 -13.44
CA LYS A 83 10.55 2.61 -14.31
C LYS A 83 10.83 3.94 -13.61
N TYR A 84 10.93 3.93 -12.28
CA TYR A 84 11.19 5.10 -11.44
C TYR A 84 12.68 5.23 -11.05
N HIS A 85 13.60 4.56 -11.76
CA HIS A 85 15.03 4.53 -11.41
C HIS A 85 15.71 5.91 -11.38
N ASP A 86 15.19 6.89 -12.13
CA ASP A 86 15.69 8.28 -12.13
C ASP A 86 15.13 9.12 -10.96
N PHE A 87 14.19 8.57 -10.18
CA PHE A 87 13.53 9.25 -9.07
C PHE A 87 14.01 8.70 -7.72
N THR A 88 13.98 9.54 -6.69
CA THR A 88 14.41 9.18 -5.34
C THR A 88 13.24 8.75 -4.49
N ALA A 89 13.27 7.51 -3.99
CA ALA A 89 12.38 7.07 -2.92
C ALA A 89 12.76 7.78 -1.61
N VAL A 90 11.81 8.48 -0.98
CA VAL A 90 12.05 9.20 0.28
C VAL A 90 11.35 8.55 1.47
N GLY A 91 10.57 7.50 1.25
CA GLY A 91 9.95 6.74 2.32
C GLY A 91 9.01 5.65 1.86
N LEU A 92 8.61 4.84 2.84
CA LEU A 92 7.51 3.88 2.80
C LEU A 92 6.61 4.19 4.00
N VAL A 93 5.33 4.44 3.73
CA VAL A 93 4.35 4.88 4.72
C VAL A 93 3.18 3.91 4.78
#